data_AF-A0A6V7LEL4-F1
#
_entry.id   AF-A0A6V7LEL4-F1
#
_cell.length_a   1.000
_cell.length_b   1.000
_cell.length_c   1.000
_cell.angle_alpha   90.00
_cell.angle_beta   90.00
_cell.angle_gamma   90.00
#
_symmetry.space_group_name_H-M   'P 1'
#
loop_
_entity.id
_entity.type
_entity.pdbx_description
1 polymer ?
#
loop_
_entity_poly.entity_id
_entity_poly.type
_entity_poly.pdbx_seq_one_letter_code
_entity_poly.pdbx_strand_id
1 'polypeptide(L)'
;GFLVILNREKLLKIHEILENYHCETWKDDNLRYLTVQRIRPFRRLQKIQVYTTGLSGLVYNLTPLIKMLQQYKANGNIVKYMLPVPAVVPWHYNPGGITYILTYAFEAYNMFVLLCVTCGVDAFFALILFYVIGQLQ
;
A
#
# COMPACT_ATOMS: atom_id res chain seq x y z
N GLY A 1 -4.38 7.95 6.13
CA GLY A 1 -3.66 9.10 6.70
C GLY A 1 -4.46 9.79 7.79
N PHE A 2 -5.49 10.55 7.44
CA PHE A 2 -6.26 11.38 8.37
C PHE A 2 -6.91 10.62 9.55
N LEU A 3 -7.48 9.43 9.29
CA LEU A 3 -8.05 8.55 10.33
C LEU A 3 -7.03 8.04 11.37
N VAL A 4 -5.77 7.86 10.96
CA VAL A 4 -4.67 7.45 11.84
C VAL A 4 -4.28 8.60 12.77
N ILE A 5 -4.30 9.83 12.26
CA ILE A 5 -4.00 11.04 13.03
C ILE A 5 -5.13 11.34 14.03
N LEU A 6 -6.39 11.20 13.61
CA LEU A 6 -7.55 11.39 14.48
C LEU A 6 -7.61 10.38 15.64
N ASN A 7 -7.22 9.13 15.40
CA ASN A 7 -7.20 8.09 16.43
C ASN A 7 -5.81 7.89 17.05
N ARG A 8 -4.91 8.89 16.94
CA ARG A 8 -3.52 8.79 17.41
C ARG A 8 -3.42 8.36 18.87
N GLU A 9 -4.26 8.88 19.76
CA GLU A 9 -4.24 8.52 21.18
C GLU A 9 -4.59 7.04 21.42
N LYS A 10 -5.57 6.50 20.68
CA LYS A 10 -5.93 5.07 20.74
C LYS A 10 -4.80 4.21 20.17
N LEU A 11 -4.20 4.64 19.07
CA LEU A 11 -3.05 3.99 18.44
C LEU A 11 -1.83 3.96 19.37
N LEU A 12 -1.55 5.06 20.07
CA LEU A 12 -0.47 5.13 21.06
C LEU A 12 -0.71 4.18 22.24
N LYS A 13 -1.94 4.12 22.76
CA LYS A 13 -2.29 3.16 23.81
C LYS A 13 -2.12 1.71 23.35
N ILE A 14 -2.55 1.38 22.12
CA ILE A 14 -2.34 0.05 21.56
C ILE A 14 -0.85 -0.24 21.38
N HIS A 15 -0.06 0.75 20.94
CA HIS A 15 1.38 0.60 20.76
C HIS A 15 2.09 0.38 22.10
N GLU A 16 1.74 1.13 23.14
CA GLU A 16 2.31 1.00 24.48
C GLU A 16 1.97 -0.36 25.13
N ILE A 17 0.73 -0.83 24.97
CA ILE A 17 0.34 -2.18 25.36
C ILE A 17 1.18 -3.20 24.59
N LEU A 18 1.25 -3.07 23.27
CA LEU A 18 2.00 -4.00 22.42
C LEU A 18 3.49 -4.02 22.78
N GLU A 19 4.09 -2.87 23.10
CA GLU A 19 5.50 -2.72 23.47
C GLU A 19 5.81 -3.36 24.83
N ASN A 20 4.98 -3.11 25.84
CA ASN A 20 5.11 -3.76 27.15
C ASN A 20 5.01 -5.28 27.04
N TYR A 21 4.05 -5.78 26.26
CA TYR A 21 3.92 -7.21 26.00
C TYR A 21 5.07 -7.77 25.17
N HIS A 22 5.61 -6.99 24.21
CA HIS A 22 6.81 -7.38 23.48
C HIS A 22 7.97 -7.53 24.49
N CYS A 23 8.16 -6.59 25.41
CA CYS A 23 9.20 -6.69 26.43
C CYS A 23 9.04 -7.92 27.35
N GLU A 24 7.82 -8.31 27.71
CA GLU A 24 7.56 -9.54 28.49
C GLU A 24 7.78 -10.82 27.67
N THR A 25 7.32 -10.84 26.42
CA THR A 25 7.45 -11.99 25.51
C THR A 25 8.91 -12.31 25.19
N TRP A 26 9.79 -11.31 25.21
CA TRP A 26 11.23 -11.50 24.98
C TRP A 26 12.01 -11.93 26.23
N LYS A 27 11.43 -11.80 27.43
CA LYS A 27 12.03 -12.27 28.69
C LYS A 27 11.78 -13.76 28.95
N ASP A 28 10.78 -14.35 28.30
CA ASP A 28 10.41 -15.75 28.48
C ASP A 28 10.65 -16.55 27.19
N ASP A 29 11.63 -17.45 27.22
CA ASP A 29 12.07 -18.22 26.04
C ASP A 29 10.97 -19.14 25.48
N ASN A 30 10.00 -19.55 26.30
CA ASN A 30 8.89 -20.40 25.87
C ASN A 30 7.84 -19.59 25.09
N LEU A 31 7.54 -18.37 25.54
CA LEU A 31 6.66 -17.42 24.84
C LEU A 31 7.30 -16.94 23.53
N ARG A 32 8.61 -16.75 23.52
CA ARG A 32 9.36 -16.35 22.33
C ARG A 32 9.27 -17.40 21.21
N TYR A 33 9.38 -18.68 21.53
CA TYR A 33 9.22 -19.76 20.54
C TYR A 33 7.80 -19.77 19.94
N LEU A 34 6.76 -19.69 20.79
CA LEU A 34 5.36 -19.67 20.35
C LEU A 34 5.06 -18.46 19.46
N THR A 35 5.57 -17.29 19.82
CA THR A 35 5.36 -16.04 19.08
C THR A 35 6.06 -16.09 17.71
N VAL A 36 7.30 -16.59 17.66
CA VAL A 36 8.05 -16.76 16.40
C VAL A 36 7.36 -17.77 15.48
N GLN A 37 6.80 -18.86 16.02
CA GLN A 37 6.09 -19.86 15.23
C GLN A 37 4.78 -19.30 14.65
N ARG A 38 4.07 -18.44 15.40
CA ARG A 38 2.83 -17.76 14.98
C ARG A 38 3.08 -16.61 13.98
N ILE A 39 4.22 -15.92 14.07
CA ILE A 39 4.62 -14.84 13.14
C ILE A 39 5.02 -15.38 11.75
N ARG A 40 5.46 -16.64 11.63
CA ARG A 40 5.85 -17.25 10.34
C ARG A 40 4.73 -17.26 9.28
N PRO A 41 3.52 -17.78 9.54
CA PRO A 41 2.42 -17.72 8.58
C PRO A 41 1.98 -16.28 8.29
N PHE A 42 2.00 -15.41 9.31
CA PHE A 42 1.70 -13.99 9.16
C PHE A 42 2.65 -13.28 8.17
N ARG A 43 3.97 -13.49 8.28
CA ARG A 43 4.94 -12.95 7.32
C ARG A 43 4.71 -13.45 5.90
N ARG A 44 4.21 -14.67 5.71
CA ARG A 44 3.88 -15.19 4.37
C ARG A 44 2.68 -14.46 3.79
N LEU A 45 1.62 -14.28 4.57
CA LEU A 45 0.43 -13.53 4.15
C LEU A 45 0.75 -12.08 3.81
N GLN A 46 1.56 -11.40 4.63
CA GLN A 46 2.02 -10.05 4.30
C GLN A 46 2.83 -9.99 3.01
N LYS A 47 3.74 -10.95 2.77
CA LYS A 47 4.49 -11.00 1.51
C LYS A 47 3.54 -11.15 0.32
N ILE A 48 2.58 -12.07 0.40
CA ILE A 48 1.58 -12.28 -0.67
C ILE A 48 0.80 -10.99 -0.91
N GLN A 49 0.33 -10.32 0.15
CA GLN A 49 -0.39 -9.05 0.02
C GLN A 49 0.46 -7.99 -0.68
N VAL A 50 1.72 -7.80 -0.27
CA VAL A 50 2.63 -6.83 -0.89
C VAL A 50 2.89 -7.16 -2.37
N TYR A 51 3.09 -8.43 -2.71
CA TYR A 51 3.29 -8.84 -4.12
C TYR A 51 2.04 -8.62 -4.96
N THR A 52 0.87 -9.00 -4.48
CA THR A 52 -0.40 -8.83 -5.21
C THR A 52 -0.74 -7.36 -5.40
N THR A 53 -0.63 -6.55 -4.35
CA THR A 53 -0.90 -5.10 -4.46
C THR A 53 0.15 -4.41 -5.34
N GLY A 54 1.43 -4.78 -5.23
CA GLY A 54 2.49 -4.27 -6.11
C GLY A 54 2.23 -4.58 -7.58
N LEU A 55 1.85 -5.83 -7.89
CA LEU A 55 1.51 -6.23 -9.26
C LEU A 55 0.30 -5.47 -9.78
N SER A 56 -0.73 -5.28 -8.96
CA SER A 56 -1.91 -4.50 -9.34
C SER A 56 -1.54 -3.04 -9.67
N GLY A 57 -0.69 -2.40 -8.86
CA GLY A 57 -0.21 -1.03 -9.10
C GLY A 57 0.57 -0.92 -10.41
N LEU A 58 1.40 -1.90 -10.75
CA LEU A 58 2.11 -1.95 -12.04
C LEU A 58 1.13 -2.05 -13.21
N VAL A 59 0.12 -2.92 -13.12
CA VAL A 59 -0.89 -3.07 -14.17
C VAL A 59 -1.69 -1.77 -14.37
N TYR A 60 -2.06 -1.08 -13.29
CA TYR A 60 -2.75 0.21 -13.36
C TYR A 60 -1.91 1.29 -14.07
N ASN A 61 -0.60 1.32 -13.83
CA ASN A 61 0.32 2.25 -14.50
C ASN A 61 0.60 1.87 -15.96
N LEU A 62 0.68 0.58 -16.29
CA LEU A 62 0.98 0.11 -17.65
C LEU A 62 -0.24 0.18 -18.59
N THR A 63 -1.46 0.08 -18.06
CA THR A 63 -2.70 0.15 -18.86
C THR A 63 -2.80 1.40 -19.75
N PRO A 64 -2.61 2.63 -19.25
CA PRO A 64 -2.64 3.83 -20.09
C PRO A 64 -1.49 3.85 -21.12
N LEU A 65 -0.29 3.36 -20.76
CA LEU A 65 0.86 3.28 -21.67
C LEU A 65 0.61 2.32 -22.85
N ILE A 66 0.03 1.15 -22.57
CA ILE A 66 -0.31 0.16 -23.61
C ILE A 66 -1.36 0.75 -24.56
N LYS A 67 -2.39 1.43 -24.03
CA LYS A 67 -3.41 2.08 -24.85
C LYS A 67 -2.84 3.20 -25.71
N MET A 68 -1.89 3.98 -25.19
CA MET A 68 -1.17 4.99 -25.99
C MET A 68 -0.34 4.36 -27.11
N LEU A 69 0.41 3.29 -26.83
CA LEU A 69 1.21 2.58 -27.83
C LEU A 69 0.35 1.97 -28.94
N GLN A 70 -0.82 1.43 -28.58
CA GLN A 70 -1.79 0.93 -29.55
C GLN A 70 -2.35 2.05 -30.42
N GLN A 71 -2.70 3.21 -29.85
CA GLN A 71 -3.16 4.37 -30.61
C GLN A 71 -2.09 4.92 -31.55
N TYR A 72 -0.84 4.95 -31.08
CA TYR A 72 0.32 5.38 -31.88
C TYR A 72 0.55 4.46 -33.09
N LYS A 73 0.49 3.13 -32.90
CA LYS A 73 0.63 2.17 -34.00
C LYS A 73 -0.55 2.16 -34.98
N ALA A 74 -1.74 2.57 -34.55
CA ALA A 74 -2.97 2.51 -35.35
C ALA A 74 -3.19 3.74 -36.26
N ASN A 75 -2.19 4.61 -36.48
CA ASN A 75 -2.31 5.85 -37.26
C ASN A 75 -3.45 6.79 -36.78
N GLY A 76 -3.82 6.72 -35.50
CA GLY A 76 -4.74 7.67 -34.91
C GLY A 76 -4.07 9.04 -34.80
N ASN A 77 -4.41 9.97 -35.70
CA ASN A 77 -3.91 11.36 -35.75
C ASN A 77 -4.05 12.16 -34.42
N ILE A 78 -4.66 11.58 -33.38
CA ILE A 78 -4.84 12.18 -32.06
C ILE A 78 -4.49 11.11 -31.00
N VAL A 79 -3.27 11.14 -30.48
CA VAL A 79 -2.90 10.35 -29.30
C VAL A 79 -3.63 10.93 -28.09
N LYS A 80 -4.58 10.19 -27.51
CA LYS A 80 -5.26 10.61 -26.28
C LYS A 80 -4.38 10.20 -25.11
N TYR A 81 -3.77 11.19 -24.47
CA TYR A 81 -2.94 10.98 -23.29
C TYR A 81 -3.85 10.70 -22.09
N MET A 82 -4.13 9.42 -21.86
CA MET A 82 -4.81 8.91 -20.67
C MET A 82 -3.86 8.93 -19.48
N LEU A 83 -4.29 9.60 -18.42
CA LEU A 83 -3.67 9.51 -17.10
C LEU A 83 -4.02 8.16 -16.44
N PRO A 84 -3.15 7.62 -15.56
CA PRO A 84 -3.43 6.44 -14.75
C PRO A 84 -4.74 6.53 -13.95
N VAL A 85 -5.08 7.73 -13.50
CA VAL A 85 -6.33 8.02 -12.81
C VAL A 85 -7.19 8.94 -13.69
N PRO A 86 -8.52 8.73 -13.80
CA PRO A 86 -9.42 9.67 -14.46
C PRO A 86 -9.64 10.91 -13.55
N ALA A 87 -8.56 11.60 -13.19
CA ALA A 87 -8.60 12.81 -12.38
C ALA A 87 -8.81 14.02 -13.30
N VAL A 88 -9.77 14.88 -12.94
CA VAL A 88 -9.99 16.15 -13.63
C VAL A 88 -8.95 17.13 -13.10
N VAL A 89 -7.87 17.32 -13.86
CA VAL A 89 -6.85 18.31 -13.54
C VAL A 89 -7.26 19.70 -14.06
N PRO A 90 -7.14 20.77 -13.25
CA PRO A 90 -7.55 22.11 -13.66
C PRO A 90 -6.61 22.76 -14.69
N TRP A 91 -5.48 22.14 -15.02
CA TRP A 91 -4.52 22.62 -16.01
C TRP A 91 -4.65 21.89 -17.34
N HIS A 92 -4.54 22.62 -18.45
CA HIS A 92 -4.45 22.03 -19.78
C HIS A 92 -3.07 21.37 -19.95
N TYR A 93 -3.05 20.05 -20.13
CA TYR A 93 -1.83 19.31 -20.46
C TYR A 93 -1.74 19.13 -21.96
N ASN A 94 -0.63 19.58 -22.55
CA ASN A 94 -0.37 19.33 -23.95
C ASN A 94 0.06 17.87 -24.15
N PRO A 95 -0.44 17.16 -25.17
CA PRO A 95 -0.01 15.81 -25.52
C PRO A 95 1.53 15.73 -25.66
N GLY A 96 2.19 14.95 -24.79
CA GLY A 96 3.65 14.77 -24.81
C GLY A 96 4.47 15.91 -24.19
N GLY A 97 3.83 16.91 -23.57
CA GLY A 97 4.52 18.01 -22.89
C GLY A 97 5.08 17.64 -21.51
N ILE A 98 6.00 18.46 -21.00
CA ILE A 98 6.61 18.33 -19.66
C ILE A 98 5.52 18.27 -18.56
N THR A 99 4.44 19.03 -18.73
CA THR A 99 3.29 19.06 -17.82
C THR A 99 2.59 17.71 -17.68
N TYR A 100 2.53 16.93 -18.76
CA TYR A 100 1.97 15.57 -18.75
C TYR A 100 2.87 14.62 -17.94
N ILE A 101 4.19 14.70 -18.14
CA ILE A 101 5.17 13.89 -17.42
C ILE A 101 5.12 14.19 -15.91
N LEU A 102 5.06 15.47 -15.53
CA LEU A 102 4.94 15.88 -14.13
C LEU A 102 3.65 15.38 -13.49
N THR A 103 2.52 15.49 -14.19
CA THR A 103 1.22 15.00 -13.68
C THR A 103 1.25 13.48 -13.51
N TYR A 104 1.79 12.77 -14.49
CA TYR A 104 1.96 11.31 -14.43
C TYR A 104 2.87 10.88 -13.27
N ALA A 105 4.00 11.56 -13.07
CA ALA A 105 4.91 11.28 -11.97
C ALA A 105 4.26 11.53 -10.61
N PHE A 106 3.46 12.61 -10.49
CA PHE A 106 2.71 12.92 -9.28
C PHE A 106 1.63 11.88 -8.98
N GLU A 107 0.88 11.42 -9.99
CA GLU A 107 -0.12 10.36 -9.83
C GLU A 107 0.53 9.03 -9.44
N ALA A 108 1.64 8.66 -10.10
CA ALA A 108 2.40 7.45 -9.76
C ALA A 108 2.93 7.50 -8.32
N TYR A 109 3.43 8.65 -7.88
CA TYR A 109 3.86 8.88 -6.50
C TYR A 109 2.70 8.73 -5.50
N ASN A 110 1.53 9.33 -5.81
CA ASN A 110 0.35 9.18 -4.94
C ASN A 110 -0.13 7.74 -4.86
N MET A 111 -0.15 7.00 -5.97
CA MET A 111 -0.45 5.56 -5.95
C MET A 111 0.54 4.79 -5.07
N PHE A 112 1.83 5.11 -5.15
CA PHE A 112 2.85 4.48 -4.32
C PHE A 112 2.63 4.75 -2.83
N VAL A 113 2.35 5.99 -2.45
CA VAL A 113 2.05 6.37 -1.07
C VAL A 113 0.81 5.65 -0.56
N LEU A 114 -0.27 5.60 -1.37
CA LEU A 114 -1.49 4.88 -1.01
C LEU A 114 -1.23 3.38 -0.81
N LEU A 115 -0.41 2.77 -1.66
CA LEU A 115 -0.01 1.38 -1.55
C LEU A 115 0.75 1.12 -0.26
N CYS A 116 1.77 1.94 0.04
CA CYS A 116 2.53 1.83 1.29
C CYS A 116 1.65 1.97 2.54
N VAL A 117 0.75 2.96 2.54
CA VAL A 117 -0.18 3.16 3.67
C VAL A 117 -1.15 1.99 3.81
N THR A 118 -1.70 1.47 2.71
CA THR A 118 -2.64 0.35 2.73
C THR A 118 -1.97 -0.92 3.24
N CYS A 119 -0.81 -1.27 2.68
CA CYS A 119 -0.04 -2.42 3.14
C CYS A 119 0.38 -2.30 4.62
N GLY A 120 0.74 -1.09 5.07
CA GLY A 120 1.11 -0.84 6.47
C GLY A 120 -0.07 -0.93 7.45
N VAL A 121 -1.25 -0.43 7.06
CA VAL A 121 -2.46 -0.50 7.89
C VAL A 121 -3.00 -1.93 7.95
N ASP A 122 -3.06 -2.64 6.81
CA ASP A 122 -3.47 -4.05 6.75
C ASP A 122 -2.54 -4.92 7.59
N ALA A 123 -1.24 -4.68 7.50
CA ALA A 123 -0.22 -5.31 8.33
C ALA A 123 -0.48 -5.12 9.82
N PHE A 124 -0.73 -3.88 10.24
CA PHE A 124 -0.96 -3.55 11.64
C PHE A 124 -2.27 -4.17 12.16
N PHE A 125 -3.34 -4.10 11.39
CA PHE A 125 -4.63 -4.68 11.75
C PHE A 125 -4.56 -6.20 11.87
N ALA A 126 -3.89 -6.85 10.93
CA ALA A 126 -3.74 -8.29 10.95
C ALA A 126 -2.85 -8.75 12.14
N LEU A 127 -1.82 -7.99 12.55
CA LEU A 127 -1.08 -8.27 13.79
C LEU A 127 -2.00 -8.25 15.04
N ILE A 128 -2.89 -7.26 15.14
CA ILE A 128 -3.83 -7.15 16.26
C ILE A 128 -4.81 -8.34 16.25
N LEU A 129 -5.34 -8.74 15.10
CA LEU A 129 -6.21 -9.90 14.98
C LEU A 129 -5.51 -11.19 15.44
N PHE A 130 -4.27 -11.41 14.99
CA PHE A 130 -3.47 -12.55 15.43
C PHE A 130 -3.22 -12.54 16.94
N TYR A 131 -3.06 -11.36 17.54
CA TYR A 131 -2.91 -11.20 18.98
C TYR A 131 -4.20 -11.57 19.73
N VAL A 132 -5.36 -11.07 19.31
CA VAL A 132 -6.67 -11.36 19.94
C VAL A 132 -7.00 -12.85 19.84
N ILE A 133 -6.84 -13.46 18.67
CA ILE A 133 -7.03 -14.90 18.48
C ILE A 133 -6.06 -15.69 19.37
N GLY A 134 -4.87 -15.14 19.58
CA GLY A 134 -3.84 -15.79 20.38
C GLY A 134 -4.07 -15.82 21.87
N GLN A 135 -4.84 -14.86 22.40
CA GLN A 135 -5.27 -14.78 23.81
C GLN A 135 -6.57 -15.59 24.07
N LEU A 136 -7.28 -16.00 23.02
CA LEU A 136 -8.53 -16.75 23.08
C LEU A 136 -8.33 -18.28 23.12
N GLN A 137 -7.10 -18.77 22.97
CA GLN A 137 -6.71 -20.17 23.12
C GLN A 137 -5.95 -20.38 24.42
#